data_AF-A0A843JAX5-F1
#
_entry.id   AF-A0A843JAX5-F1
#
_cell.length_a   1.000
_cell.length_b   1.000
_cell.length_c   1.000
_cell.angle_alpha   90.00
_cell.angle_beta   90.00
_cell.angle_gamma   90.00
#
_symmetry.space_group_name_H-M   'P 1'
#
loop_
_entity.id
_entity.type
_entity.pdbx_description
1 polymer ?
#
loop_
_entity_poly.entity_id
_entity_poly.type
_entity_poly.pdbx_seq_one_letter_code
_entity_poly.pdbx_strand_id
1 'polypeptide(L)' 'GHVNTCEDQESFFKIPNILYNHINDNDGIKDKHQAVGDGTLDLNLLKYVKNGIIELNNFDNVMKSKKVIEDFLSENK' A
#
# COMPACT_ATOMS: atom_id res chain seq x y z
N GLY A 1 -1.52 1.50 -4.37
CA GLY A 1 -2.09 2.64 -5.12
C GLY A 1 -3.30 2.30 -5.93
N HIS A 2 -3.14 1.67 -7.10
CA HIS A 2 -4.22 1.58 -8.11
C HIS A 2 -5.55 1.03 -7.56
N VAL A 3 -5.48 0.00 -6.72
CA VAL A 3 -6.68 -0.58 -6.09
C VAL A 3 -7.45 0.45 -5.26
N ASN A 4 -6.77 1.41 -4.63
CA ASN A 4 -7.42 2.45 -3.84
C ASN A 4 -8.28 3.41 -4.70
N THR A 5 -8.03 3.50 -6.01
CA THR A 5 -8.85 4.29 -6.94
C THR A 5 -10.02 3.49 -7.53
N CYS A 6 -10.28 2.29 -7.01
CA CYS A 6 -11.41 1.45 -7.38
C CYS A 6 -12.42 1.39 -6.23
N GLU A 7 -13.70 1.24 -6.55
CA GLU A 7 -14.77 1.14 -5.55
C GLU A 7 -14.64 -0.14 -4.69
N ASP A 8 -14.35 -1.28 -5.32
CA ASP A 8 -14.17 -2.56 -4.63
C ASP A 8 -12.69 -2.89 -4.48
N GLN A 9 -12.12 -2.48 -3.35
CA GLN A 9 -10.70 -2.68 -3.06
C GLN A 9 -10.40 -4.12 -2.62
N GLU A 10 -11.30 -4.71 -1.83
CA GLU A 10 -11.05 -5.97 -1.13
C GLU A 10 -11.02 -7.17 -2.09
N SER A 11 -11.79 -7.15 -3.18
CA SER A 11 -11.78 -8.25 -4.16
C SER A 11 -10.42 -8.41 -4.85
N PHE A 12 -9.66 -7.33 -5.07
CA PHE A 12 -8.32 -7.42 -5.66
C PHE A 12 -7.36 -8.22 -4.78
N PHE A 13 -7.47 -8.10 -3.44
CA PHE A 13 -6.64 -8.87 -2.50
C PHE A 13 -7.05 -10.33 -2.37
N LYS A 14 -8.22 -10.72 -2.90
CA LYS A 14 -8.71 -12.11 -2.93
C LYS A 14 -8.32 -12.86 -4.20
N ILE A 15 -7.69 -12.19 -5.18
CA ILE A 15 -7.21 -12.83 -6.40
C ILE A 15 -6.13 -13.87 -6.03
N PRO A 16 -6.26 -15.14 -6.47
CA PRO A 16 -5.29 -16.17 -6.14
C PRO A 16 -3.95 -15.93 -6.85
N ASN A 17 -2.88 -16.48 -6.29
CA ASN A 17 -1.55 -16.50 -6.89
C ASN A 17 -0.91 -15.11 -7.14
N ILE A 18 -1.25 -14.11 -6.32
CA ILE A 18 -0.53 -12.83 -6.30
C ILE A 18 0.93 -13.10 -5.90
N LEU A 19 1.83 -12.90 -6.86
CA LEU A 19 3.26 -13.08 -6.66
C LEU A 19 3.90 -11.84 -6.01
N TYR A 20 3.41 -10.65 -6.38
CA TYR A 20 4.07 -9.38 -6.07
C TYR A 20 3.09 -8.20 -6.05
N ASN A 21 3.41 -7.16 -5.28
CA ASN A 21 2.58 -5.96 -5.12
C ASN A 21 3.41 -4.68 -5.26
N HIS A 22 2.80 -3.64 -5.83
CA HIS A 22 3.36 -2.30 -5.84
C HIS A 22 2.67 -1.48 -4.74
N ILE A 23 3.46 -0.94 -3.83
CA ILE A 23 3.00 -0.36 -2.57
C ILE A 23 3.23 1.15 -2.63
N ASN A 24 2.12 1.87 -2.58
CA ASN A 24 2.05 3.32 -2.43
C ASN A 24 0.60 3.70 -2.06
N ASP A 25 0.40 4.97 -1.74
CA ASP A 25 -0.89 5.51 -1.31
C ASP A 25 -1.36 6.63 -2.23
N ASN A 26 -2.65 6.98 -2.11
CA ASN A 26 -3.28 8.10 -2.79
C ASN A 26 -4.61 8.51 -2.13
N ASP A 27 -5.30 9.48 -2.72
CA ASP A 27 -6.57 10.02 -2.23
C ASP A 27 -7.82 9.24 -2.69
N GLY A 28 -7.64 8.08 -3.30
CA GLY A 28 -8.73 7.27 -3.88
C GLY A 28 -9.29 7.81 -5.19
N ILE A 29 -8.75 8.91 -5.72
CA ILE A 29 -9.20 9.52 -6.97
C ILE A 29 -8.18 9.32 -8.09
N LYS A 30 -6.90 9.52 -7.78
CA LYS A 30 -5.82 9.43 -8.76
C LYS A 30 -4.63 8.67 -8.21
N ASP A 31 -3.94 7.95 -9.09
CA ASP A 31 -2.67 7.34 -8.75
C ASP A 31 -1.55 8.40 -8.56
N LYS A 32 -1.40 8.87 -7.30
CA LYS A 32 -0.49 9.97 -6.94
C LYS A 32 0.87 9.53 -6.43
N HIS A 33 1.05 8.24 -6.11
CA HIS A 33 2.29 7.71 -5.52
C HIS A 33 2.72 8.51 -4.28
N GLN A 34 1.78 8.72 -3.35
CA GLN A 34 2.03 9.34 -2.05
C GLN A 34 2.59 8.30 -1.07
N ALA A 35 3.30 8.77 -0.05
CA ALA A 35 3.82 7.89 0.99
C ALA A 35 2.68 7.14 1.69
N VAL A 36 2.94 5.89 2.08
CA VAL A 36 1.98 5.04 2.79
C VAL A 36 1.56 5.72 4.09
N GLY A 37 0.25 5.90 4.28
CA GLY A 37 -0.34 6.58 5.42
C GLY A 37 -0.62 8.08 5.22
N ASP A 38 -0.17 8.68 4.10
CA ASP A 38 -0.52 10.06 3.74
C ASP A 38 -1.77 10.15 2.87
N GLY A 39 -2.26 9.03 2.37
CA GLY A 39 -3.46 8.96 1.55
C GLY A 39 -4.67 8.45 2.33
N THR A 40 -5.45 7.62 1.66
CA THR A 40 -6.74 7.10 2.14
C THR A 40 -6.82 5.59 2.06
N LEU A 41 -5.76 4.92 1.62
CA LEU A 41 -5.70 3.46 1.61
C LEU A 41 -5.89 2.92 3.02
N ASP A 42 -6.82 1.97 3.19
CA ASP A 42 -6.94 1.23 4.45
C ASP A 42 -5.68 0.39 4.68
N LEU A 43 -4.84 0.82 5.63
CA LEU A 43 -3.57 0.16 5.94
C LEU A 43 -3.77 -1.29 6.44
N ASN A 44 -4.96 -1.67 6.91
CA ASN A 44 -5.24 -3.05 7.28
C ASN A 44 -5.16 -4.01 6.09
N LEU A 45 -5.27 -3.51 4.85
CA LEU A 45 -5.11 -4.31 3.63
C LEU A 45 -3.66 -4.80 3.45
N LEU A 46 -2.67 -4.17 4.10
CA LEU A 46 -1.28 -4.62 4.08
C LEU A 46 -1.11 -6.05 4.61
N LYS A 47 -2.03 -6.56 5.45
CA LYS A 47 -2.00 -7.96 5.94
C LYS A 47 -2.09 -9.01 4.82
N TYR A 48 -2.60 -8.63 3.64
CA TYR A 48 -2.69 -9.51 2.48
C TYR A 48 -1.42 -9.46 1.60
N VAL A 49 -0.53 -8.49 1.83
CA VAL A 49 0.68 -8.29 1.03
C VAL A 49 1.82 -9.15 1.59
N LYS A 50 2.23 -10.17 0.83
CA LYS A 50 3.38 -11.03 1.19
C LYS A 50 4.71 -10.52 0.68
N ASN A 51 4.72 -10.06 -0.56
CA ASN A 51 5.90 -9.52 -1.25
C ASN A 51 5.50 -8.24 -1.99
N GLY A 52 6.36 -7.23 -1.97
CA GLY A 52 6.14 -6.02 -2.76
C GLY A 52 7.32 -5.05 -2.76
N ILE A 53 7.19 -4.00 -3.58
CA ILE A 53 8.10 -2.85 -3.68
C ILE A 53 7.36 -1.57 -3.31
N ILE A 54 8.07 -0.63 -2.68
CA ILE A 54 7.55 0.73 -2.45
C ILE A 54 7.84 1.57 -3.70
N GLU A 55 6.79 2.09 -4.34
CA GLU A 55 6.91 2.89 -5.59
C GLU A 55 6.50 4.34 -5.35
N LEU A 56 7.48 5.24 -5.23
CA LEU A 56 7.24 6.64 -4.87
C LEU A 56 8.15 7.60 -5.63
N ASN A 57 7.73 8.86 -5.69
CA ASN A 57 8.40 9.91 -6.47
C ASN A 57 9.71 10.44 -5.85
N ASN A 58 10.02 10.09 -4.60
CA ASN A 58 11.26 10.51 -3.94
C ASN A 58 11.65 9.56 -2.80
N PHE A 59 12.93 9.60 -2.43
CA PHE A 59 13.51 8.70 -1.43
C PHE A 59 13.00 8.94 0.00
N ASP A 60 12.75 10.19 0.40
CA ASP A 60 12.26 10.50 1.75
C ASP A 60 10.89 9.86 2.00
N ASN A 61 10.02 9.90 0.99
CA ASN A 61 8.72 9.23 1.03
C ASN A 61 8.85 7.70 1.06
N VAL A 62 9.88 7.12 0.42
CA VAL A 62 10.20 5.69 0.54
C VAL A 62 10.55 5.35 1.99
N MET A 63 11.42 6.16 2.61
CA MET A 63 11.84 5.94 4.01
C MET A 63 10.68 6.10 4.99
N LYS A 64 9.81 7.10 4.77
CA LYS A 64 8.59 7.28 5.55
C LYS A 64 7.65 6.09 5.42
N SER A 65 7.38 5.64 4.18
CA SER A 65 6.49 4.50 3.92
C SER A 65 7.03 3.21 4.51
N LYS A 66 8.34 2.99 4.40
CA LYS A 66 9.03 1.86 5.02
C LYS A 66 8.75 1.82 6.52
N LYS A 67 8.90 2.95 7.21
CA LYS A 67 8.62 3.04 8.65
C LYS A 67 7.17 2.67 8.98
N VAL A 68 6.20 3.24 8.26
CA VAL A 68 4.77 2.92 8.46
C VAL A 68 4.49 1.43 8.29
N ILE A 69 5.09 0.79 7.28
CA ILE A 69 4.94 -0.65 7.04
C ILE A 69 5.62 -1.46 8.17
N GLU A 70 6.82 -1.07 8.60
CA GLU A 70 7.53 -1.72 9.71
C GLU A 70 6.74 -1.64 11.03
N ASP A 71 6.15 -0.47 11.32
CA ASP A 71 5.29 -0.24 12.48
C ASP A 71 4.05 -1.15 12.40
N PHE A 72 3.34 -1.17 11.27
CA PHE A 72 2.20 -2.07 11.03
C PHE A 72 2.56 -3.55 11.24
N LEU A 73 3.69 -4.00 10.69
CA LEU A 73 4.16 -5.37 10.86
C LEU A 73 4.53 -5.68 12.31
N SER A 74 5.03 -4.71 13.07
CA SER A 74 5.38 -4.91 14.48
C SER A 74 4.15 -5.11 15.38
N GLU A 75 3.06 -4.41 15.06
CA GLU A 75 1.80 -4.45 15.81
C GLU A 75 0.95 -5.69 15.48
N ASN A 76 1.15 -6.28 14.30
CA ASN A 76 0.35 -7.41 13.78
C ASN A 76 1.16 -8.72 13.70
N LYS A 77 2.18 -8.86 14.57
CA LYS A 77 2.96 -10.10 14.74
C LYS A 77 2.26 -11.17 15.58
#